data_AF-A0A1Q3SZ22-F1
#
_entry.id   AF-A0A1Q3SZ22-F1
#
_cell.length_a   1.000
_cell.length_b   1.000
_cell.length_c   1.000
_cell.angle_alpha   90.00
_cell.angle_beta   90.00
_cell.angle_gamma   90.00
#
_symmetry.space_group_name_H-M   'P 1'
#
loop_
_entity.id
_entity.type
_entity.pdbx_description
1 polymer ?
#
loop_
_entity_poly.entity_id
_entity_poly.type
_entity_poly.pdbx_seq_one_letter_code
_entity_poly.pdbx_strand_id
1 'polypeptide(L)'
;MFFKRRKSAGPDTPNQAAPVEGGPLDFDVLYETYVERIYRYCLRRVGQTQEAEDLASQVFTRAWASMLTYRGGSEAAWLFRIAHNTVANHLRARKPQVSLEALVTTGGANFLDGSDEEMLDRLIGQEDRAELAALVETLKPDQRELLALLVAGELTAREVGEVLGKSEAAVWMAFHRLVKRLRATLAERPVERPGPEKEKNR
;
A
#
# COMPACT_ATOMS: atom_id res chain seq x y z
N MET A 1 42.67 -10.69 -56.60
CA MET A 1 42.34 -9.39 -56.00
C MET A 1 40.84 -9.16 -56.03
N PHE A 2 40.33 -8.43 -55.05
CA PHE A 2 38.97 -8.48 -54.52
C PHE A 2 37.84 -7.94 -55.40
N PHE A 3 36.72 -8.64 -55.24
CA PHE A 3 35.33 -8.36 -55.61
C PHE A 3 34.77 -7.04 -55.01
N LYS A 4 33.85 -6.39 -55.75
CA LYS A 4 32.42 -6.15 -55.37
C LYS A 4 31.89 -4.70 -55.51
N ARG A 5 31.06 -4.54 -56.54
CA ARG A 5 29.78 -3.78 -56.63
C ARG A 5 29.47 -2.72 -55.56
N ARG A 6 29.31 -1.48 -56.05
CA ARG A 6 28.37 -0.47 -55.53
C ARG A 6 26.97 -1.07 -55.38
N LYS A 7 26.34 -0.92 -54.21
CA LYS A 7 24.88 -1.08 -54.03
C LYS A 7 24.32 0.18 -53.38
N SER A 8 23.20 0.60 -53.94
CA SER A 8 22.37 1.77 -53.74
C SER A 8 21.89 2.01 -52.31
N ALA A 9 21.81 3.28 -51.95
CA ALA A 9 21.15 3.82 -50.77
C ALA A 9 19.63 3.94 -50.96
N GLY A 10 18.89 3.68 -49.88
CA GLY A 10 17.47 4.00 -49.70
C GLY A 10 16.72 2.87 -48.95
N PRO A 11 15.64 3.20 -48.21
CA PRO A 11 15.52 4.23 -47.17
C PRO A 11 15.45 3.60 -45.77
N ASP A 12 15.51 4.45 -44.75
CA ASP A 12 15.36 4.14 -43.33
C ASP A 12 14.29 3.07 -43.04
N THR A 13 14.73 1.93 -42.52
CA THR A 13 13.84 1.01 -41.80
C THR A 13 13.39 1.72 -40.52
N PRO A 14 12.08 1.88 -40.27
CA PRO A 14 11.59 2.32 -38.98
C PRO A 14 12.07 1.33 -37.92
N ASN A 15 12.74 1.86 -36.93
CA ASN A 15 13.06 1.24 -35.65
C ASN A 15 11.89 0.34 -35.23
N GLN A 16 12.13 -0.98 -35.20
CA GLN A 16 11.20 -1.96 -34.67
C GLN A 16 11.03 -1.62 -33.18
N ALA A 17 9.97 -0.89 -32.87
CA ALA A 17 9.54 -0.73 -31.49
C ALA A 17 9.35 -2.15 -30.93
N ALA A 18 10.09 -2.45 -29.86
CA ALA A 18 9.89 -3.65 -29.07
C ALA A 18 8.38 -3.79 -28.75
N PRO A 19 7.84 -5.02 -28.67
CA PRO A 19 6.48 -5.23 -28.21
C PRO A 19 6.30 -4.50 -26.88
N VAL A 20 5.29 -3.64 -26.79
CA VAL A 20 4.77 -3.16 -25.51
C VAL A 20 4.28 -4.41 -24.77
N GLU A 21 5.09 -4.94 -23.85
CA GLU A 21 4.64 -5.99 -22.94
C GLU A 21 3.55 -5.38 -22.04
N GLY A 22 2.33 -5.85 -22.24
CA GLY A 22 1.13 -5.30 -21.60
C GLY A 22 -0.04 -5.42 -22.55
N GLY A 23 -0.61 -6.62 -22.66
CA GLY A 23 -1.92 -6.80 -23.28
C GLY A 23 -2.98 -5.94 -22.57
N PRO A 24 -4.17 -5.77 -23.18
CA PRO A 24 -5.26 -5.09 -22.50
C PRO A 24 -5.50 -5.75 -21.14
N LEU A 25 -5.61 -4.94 -20.09
CA LEU A 25 -5.92 -5.44 -18.76
C LEU A 25 -7.27 -6.17 -18.80
N ASP A 26 -7.33 -7.32 -18.13
CA ASP A 26 -8.58 -8.03 -17.88
C ASP A 26 -9.18 -7.51 -16.57
N PHE A 27 -10.38 -6.93 -16.65
CA PHE A 27 -11.01 -6.32 -15.49
C PHE A 27 -11.48 -7.34 -14.46
N ASP A 28 -11.94 -8.51 -14.90
CA ASP A 28 -12.45 -9.51 -13.99
C ASP A 28 -11.29 -10.06 -13.14
N VAL A 29 -10.17 -10.36 -13.79
CA VAL A 29 -8.92 -10.77 -13.10
C VAL A 29 -8.42 -9.68 -12.16
N LEU A 30 -8.42 -8.42 -12.60
CA LEU A 30 -8.02 -7.29 -11.77
C LEU A 30 -8.94 -7.15 -10.54
N TYR A 31 -10.25 -7.24 -10.73
CA TYR A 31 -11.22 -7.12 -9.66
C TYR A 31 -11.04 -8.23 -8.62
N GLU A 32 -11.02 -9.50 -9.05
CA GLU A 32 -10.84 -10.65 -8.16
C GLU A 32 -9.51 -10.58 -7.39
N THR A 33 -8.44 -10.12 -8.05
CA THR A 33 -7.11 -10.03 -7.44
C THR A 33 -7.02 -8.94 -6.37
N TYR A 34 -7.69 -7.80 -6.57
CA TYR A 34 -7.44 -6.61 -5.76
C TYR A 34 -8.61 -6.14 -4.90
N VAL A 35 -9.83 -6.66 -5.08
CA VAL A 35 -11.03 -6.17 -4.37
C VAL A 35 -10.86 -6.16 -2.85
N GLU A 36 -10.33 -7.25 -2.30
CA GLU A 36 -10.14 -7.36 -0.85
C GLU A 36 -9.07 -6.38 -0.36
N ARG A 37 -7.94 -6.29 -1.06
CA ARG A 37 -6.83 -5.37 -0.72
C ARG A 37 -7.26 -3.91 -0.80
N ILE A 38 -8.04 -3.53 -1.82
CA ILE A 38 -8.59 -2.18 -1.98
C ILE A 38 -9.60 -1.88 -0.88
N TYR A 39 -10.49 -2.81 -0.56
CA TYR A 39 -11.42 -2.65 0.55
C TYR A 39 -10.69 -2.46 1.88
N ARG A 40 -9.71 -3.33 2.20
CA ARG A 40 -8.88 -3.22 3.41
C ARG A 40 -8.16 -1.89 3.50
N TYR A 41 -7.58 -1.45 2.39
CA TYR A 41 -6.91 -0.16 2.30
C TYR A 41 -7.89 1.01 2.54
N CYS A 42 -9.05 1.02 1.88
CA CYS A 42 -10.08 2.05 2.09
C CYS A 42 -10.53 2.07 3.55
N LEU A 43 -10.84 0.90 4.12
CA LEU A 43 -11.27 0.75 5.51
C LEU A 43 -10.22 1.29 6.48
N ARG A 44 -8.94 0.95 6.27
CA ARG A 44 -7.81 1.47 7.07
C ARG A 44 -7.72 3.00 7.03
N ARG A 45 -8.09 3.60 5.90
CA ARG A 45 -7.94 5.04 5.67
C ARG A 45 -9.12 5.86 6.19
N VAL A 46 -10.33 5.31 6.22
CA VAL A 46 -11.54 6.05 6.62
C VAL A 46 -12.13 5.61 7.95
N GLY A 47 -11.80 4.42 8.45
CA GLY A 47 -12.26 3.94 9.75
C GLY A 47 -13.76 3.66 9.82
N GLN A 48 -14.43 3.47 8.69
CA GLN A 48 -15.88 3.24 8.65
C GLN A 48 -16.25 2.31 7.49
N THR A 49 -16.91 1.20 7.79
CA THR A 49 -17.24 0.14 6.83
C THR A 49 -18.01 0.64 5.62
N GLN A 50 -19.11 1.37 5.84
CA GLN A 50 -19.95 1.87 4.74
C GLN A 50 -19.16 2.81 3.81
N GLU A 51 -18.40 3.74 4.38
CA GLU A 51 -17.55 4.64 3.58
C GLU A 51 -16.48 3.85 2.80
N ALA A 52 -15.93 2.79 3.39
CA ALA A 52 -14.92 1.96 2.75
C ALA A 52 -15.47 1.17 1.55
N GLU A 53 -16.66 0.58 1.68
CA GLU A 53 -17.36 -0.13 0.61
C GLU A 53 -17.70 0.81 -0.56
N ASP A 54 -18.21 2.00 -0.24
CA ASP A 54 -18.54 3.03 -1.23
C ASP A 54 -17.28 3.49 -1.98
N LEU A 55 -16.18 3.71 -1.26
CA LEU A 55 -14.91 4.12 -1.86
C LEU A 55 -14.30 3.01 -2.72
N ALA A 56 -14.31 1.76 -2.26
CA ALA A 56 -13.85 0.63 -3.05
C ALA A 56 -14.63 0.51 -4.37
N SER A 57 -15.96 0.63 -4.32
CA SER A 57 -16.83 0.64 -5.50
C SER A 57 -16.47 1.77 -6.46
N GLN A 58 -16.22 2.97 -5.94
CA GLN A 58 -15.78 4.12 -6.74
C GLN A 58 -14.40 3.91 -7.39
N VAL A 59 -13.47 3.26 -6.69
CA VAL A 59 -12.15 2.92 -7.23
C VAL A 59 -12.29 2.02 -8.45
N PHE A 60 -13.04 0.93 -8.34
CA PHE A 60 -13.23 0.00 -9.46
C PHE A 60 -14.02 0.62 -10.62
N THR A 61 -15.00 1.50 -10.33
CA THR A 61 -15.69 2.27 -11.36
C THR A 61 -14.72 3.18 -12.14
N ARG A 62 -13.80 3.87 -11.44
CA ARG A 62 -12.77 4.71 -12.07
C ARG A 62 -11.72 3.86 -12.80
N ALA A 63 -11.36 2.71 -12.25
CA ALA A 63 -10.44 1.77 -12.88
C ALA A 63 -11.03 1.28 -14.22
N TRP A 64 -12.29 0.83 -14.24
CA TRP A 64 -13.00 0.45 -15.46
C TRP A 64 -12.96 1.56 -16.52
N ALA A 65 -13.30 2.79 -16.12
CA ALA A 65 -13.31 3.93 -17.04
C ALA A 65 -11.92 4.32 -17.60
N SER A 66 -10.84 3.99 -16.90
CA SER A 66 -9.47 4.36 -17.28
C SER A 66 -8.63 3.18 -17.79
N MET A 67 -9.14 1.96 -17.74
CA MET A 67 -8.43 0.73 -18.08
C MET A 67 -7.89 0.73 -19.52
N LEU A 68 -8.65 1.28 -20.49
CA LEU A 68 -8.23 1.39 -21.89
C LEU A 68 -7.03 2.33 -22.10
N THR A 69 -6.75 3.20 -21.13
CA THR A 69 -5.61 4.13 -21.16
C THR A 69 -4.41 3.62 -20.40
N TYR A 70 -4.50 2.44 -19.77
CA TYR A 70 -3.37 1.80 -19.13
C TYR A 70 -2.27 1.50 -20.17
N ARG A 71 -1.02 1.82 -19.83
CA ARG A 71 0.14 1.73 -20.73
C ARG A 71 1.19 0.72 -20.24
N GLY A 72 0.82 -0.20 -19.36
CA GLY A 72 1.75 -1.12 -18.69
C GLY A 72 2.30 -0.56 -17.38
N GLY A 73 3.14 -1.35 -16.71
CA GLY A 73 3.65 -1.08 -15.36
C GLY A 73 3.12 -2.06 -14.33
N SER A 74 3.17 -1.69 -13.03
CA SER A 74 2.49 -2.46 -11.99
C SER A 74 1.00 -2.11 -11.99
N GLU A 75 0.17 -3.14 -12.19
CA GLU A 75 -1.29 -3.04 -12.09
C GLU A 75 -1.71 -2.62 -10.68
N ALA A 76 -1.02 -3.15 -9.66
CA ALA A 76 -1.24 -2.80 -8.27
C ALA A 76 -0.94 -1.32 -8.03
N ALA A 77 0.22 -0.83 -8.46
CA ALA A 77 0.57 0.59 -8.30
C ALA A 77 -0.41 1.51 -9.02
N TRP A 78 -0.85 1.14 -10.23
CA TRP A 78 -1.84 1.90 -10.99
C TRP A 78 -3.19 1.96 -10.27
N LEU A 79 -3.72 0.81 -9.83
CA LEU A 79 -5.00 0.73 -9.15
C LEU A 79 -4.97 1.45 -7.79
N PHE A 80 -3.90 1.26 -7.01
CA PHE A 80 -3.74 1.93 -5.73
C PHE A 80 -3.47 3.43 -5.86
N ARG A 81 -2.97 3.92 -6.99
CA ARG A 81 -2.96 5.37 -7.29
C ARG A 81 -4.38 5.91 -7.46
N ILE A 82 -5.27 5.17 -8.12
CA ILE A 82 -6.70 5.53 -8.21
C ILE A 82 -7.34 5.53 -6.82
N ALA A 83 -7.04 4.52 -6.00
CA ALA A 83 -7.51 4.42 -4.62
C ALA A 83 -7.01 5.55 -3.73
N HIS A 84 -5.71 5.83 -3.76
CA HIS A 84 -5.09 6.95 -3.07
C HIS A 84 -5.79 8.27 -3.35
N ASN A 85 -5.96 8.60 -4.64
CA ASN A 85 -6.61 9.85 -5.04
C ASN A 85 -8.08 9.90 -4.63
N THR A 86 -8.81 8.79 -4.78
CA THR A 86 -10.22 8.66 -4.39
C THR A 86 -10.40 8.93 -2.90
N VAL A 87 -9.63 8.24 -2.05
CA VAL A 87 -9.67 8.40 -0.59
C VAL A 87 -9.19 9.79 -0.16
N ALA A 88 -8.11 10.30 -0.76
CA ALA A 88 -7.58 11.62 -0.42
C ALA A 88 -8.58 12.74 -0.75
N ASN A 89 -9.31 12.62 -1.86
CA ASN A 89 -10.37 13.57 -2.22
C ASN A 89 -11.54 13.48 -1.23
N HIS A 90 -11.98 12.27 -0.86
CA HIS A 90 -13.03 12.05 0.14
C HIS A 90 -12.68 12.67 1.50
N LEU A 91 -11.48 12.38 2.02
CA LEU A 91 -11.01 12.91 3.30
C LEU A 91 -10.85 14.44 3.28
N ARG A 92 -10.48 15.04 2.13
CA ARG A 92 -10.44 16.50 1.98
C ARG A 92 -11.82 17.15 2.00
N ALA A 93 -12.85 16.45 1.51
CA ALA A 93 -14.23 16.92 1.52
C ALA A 93 -14.90 16.78 2.89
N ARG A 94 -14.43 15.83 3.72
CA ARG A 94 -14.90 15.62 5.10
C ARG A 94 -14.40 16.76 5.99
N LYS A 95 -15.30 17.56 6.58
CA LYS A 95 -14.96 18.46 7.72
C LYS A 95 -14.36 17.60 8.86
N PRO A 96 -13.47 18.12 9.72
CA PRO A 96 -12.72 17.31 10.67
C PRO A 96 -13.62 16.76 11.78
N GLN A 97 -14.25 15.63 11.53
CA GLN A 97 -14.75 14.70 12.52
C GLN A 97 -14.10 13.36 12.20
N VAL A 98 -13.10 12.99 13.00
CA VAL A 98 -12.44 11.69 12.91
C VAL A 98 -13.23 10.75 13.81
N SER A 99 -13.94 9.79 13.22
CA SER A 99 -14.55 8.66 13.92
C SER A 99 -13.55 7.52 13.97
N LEU A 100 -13.40 6.99 15.17
CA LEU A 100 -12.55 5.89 15.59
C LEU A 100 -13.15 4.55 15.11
N GLU A 101 -12.28 3.55 14.85
CA GLU A 101 -12.57 2.12 14.56
C GLU A 101 -12.40 1.63 13.11
N ALA A 102 -11.15 1.38 12.67
CA ALA A 102 -10.83 0.20 11.86
C ALA A 102 -9.32 -0.07 11.73
N LEU A 103 -8.61 -0.28 12.86
CA LEU A 103 -7.15 -0.50 12.82
C LEU A 103 -6.66 -1.90 13.19
N VAL A 104 -7.49 -2.93 13.31
CA VAL A 104 -6.97 -4.27 13.63
C VAL A 104 -7.73 -5.37 12.91
N THR A 105 -7.35 -5.66 11.66
CA THR A 105 -7.35 -6.99 11.07
C THR A 105 -6.66 -6.89 9.72
N THR A 106 -5.47 -7.49 9.60
CA THR A 106 -4.95 -8.23 8.44
C THR A 106 -3.50 -8.58 8.75
N GLY A 107 -3.24 -9.87 8.98
CA GLY A 107 -1.90 -10.44 8.89
C GLY A 107 -1.68 -10.78 7.42
N GLY A 108 -0.67 -10.16 6.82
CA GLY A 108 -0.30 -10.34 5.42
C GLY A 108 1.17 -10.00 5.29
N ALA A 109 2.03 -10.92 5.70
CA ALA A 109 3.46 -10.83 5.57
C ALA A 109 3.87 -11.77 4.42
N ASN A 110 4.45 -11.19 3.36
CA ASN A 110 5.25 -11.87 2.34
C ASN A 110 5.76 -10.90 1.24
N PHE A 111 6.30 -9.73 1.60
CA PHE A 111 6.87 -8.78 0.60
C PHE A 111 8.10 -8.01 1.08
N LEU A 112 8.68 -8.40 2.21
CA LEU A 112 9.85 -7.74 2.80
C LEU A 112 11.02 -8.72 2.83
N ASP A 113 12.25 -8.23 2.69
CA ASP A 113 13.44 -9.07 2.87
C ASP A 113 13.46 -9.62 4.31
N GLY A 114 14.04 -10.81 4.52
CA GLY A 114 13.79 -11.64 5.71
C GLY A 114 14.12 -11.00 7.07
N SER A 115 14.90 -9.91 7.12
CA SER A 115 15.15 -9.13 8.35
C SER A 115 13.99 -8.23 8.78
N ASP A 116 13.11 -7.86 7.83
CA ASP A 116 12.14 -6.78 7.96
C ASP A 116 10.72 -7.31 8.21
N GLU A 117 10.43 -8.53 7.73
CA GLU A 117 9.25 -9.31 8.11
C GLU A 117 9.25 -9.61 9.62
N GLU A 118 10.38 -10.09 10.15
CA GLU A 118 10.59 -10.22 11.59
C GLU A 118 10.44 -8.90 12.35
N MET A 119 10.63 -7.76 11.68
CA MET A 119 10.55 -6.43 12.30
C MET A 119 9.09 -6.00 12.50
N LEU A 120 8.22 -6.28 11.52
CA LEU A 120 6.78 -6.04 11.58
C LEU A 120 6.08 -7.06 12.47
N ASP A 121 6.41 -8.35 12.36
CA ASP A 121 5.83 -9.39 13.21
C ASP A 121 6.15 -9.17 14.70
N ARG A 122 7.37 -8.72 15.02
CA ARG A 122 7.74 -8.33 16.39
C ARG A 122 7.03 -7.05 16.88
N LEU A 123 6.55 -6.20 15.97
CA LEU A 123 5.74 -5.02 16.33
C LEU A 123 4.28 -5.42 16.60
N ILE A 124 3.80 -6.51 15.98
CA ILE A 124 2.41 -6.98 16.01
C ILE A 124 2.24 -8.15 17.00
N GLY A 125 3.00 -8.15 18.10
CA GLY A 125 2.72 -9.03 19.24
C GLY A 125 1.24 -8.93 19.61
N GLN A 126 0.59 -10.08 19.88
CA GLN A 126 -0.87 -10.14 20.12
C GLN A 126 -1.31 -9.23 21.28
N GLU A 127 -0.46 -9.05 22.29
CA GLU A 127 -0.72 -8.21 23.48
C GLU A 127 -0.66 -6.69 23.19
N ASP A 128 0.00 -6.23 22.12
CA ASP A 128 0.24 -4.81 21.85
C ASP A 128 -0.71 -4.20 20.79
N ARG A 129 -1.65 -4.98 20.24
CA ARG A 129 -2.44 -4.57 19.05
C ARG A 129 -3.31 -3.34 19.27
N ALA A 130 -3.96 -3.23 20.43
CA ALA A 130 -4.80 -2.08 20.77
C ALA A 130 -3.96 -0.81 20.98
N GLU A 131 -2.78 -0.95 21.59
CA GLU A 131 -1.87 0.16 21.80
C GLU A 131 -1.22 0.62 20.49
N LEU A 132 -0.82 -0.33 19.64
CA LEU A 132 -0.31 -0.04 18.31
C LEU A 132 -1.37 0.68 17.45
N ALA A 133 -2.64 0.26 17.53
CA ALA A 133 -3.74 0.96 16.87
C ALA A 133 -3.84 2.43 17.35
N ALA A 134 -3.82 2.67 18.66
CA ALA A 134 -3.84 4.01 19.21
C ALA A 134 -2.62 4.86 18.78
N LEU A 135 -1.44 4.25 18.70
CA LEU A 135 -0.23 4.95 18.22
C LEU A 135 -0.31 5.27 16.72
N VAL A 136 -0.87 4.37 15.91
CA VAL A 136 -1.09 4.61 14.49
C VAL A 136 -2.02 5.82 14.27
N GLU A 137 -2.99 6.06 15.16
CA GLU A 137 -3.85 7.25 15.10
C GLU A 137 -3.10 8.56 15.35
N THR A 138 -1.98 8.53 16.09
CA THR A 138 -1.14 9.73 16.32
C THR A 138 -0.24 10.09 15.13
N LEU A 139 -0.17 9.20 14.12
CA LEU A 139 0.70 9.41 12.97
C LEU A 139 0.25 10.56 12.10
N LYS A 140 1.22 11.23 11.47
CA LYS A 140 0.92 12.22 10.43
C LYS A 140 0.19 11.55 9.26
N PRO A 141 -0.67 12.27 8.51
CA PRO A 141 -1.39 11.71 7.36
C PRO A 141 -0.52 10.90 6.40
N ASP A 142 0.65 11.44 6.01
CA ASP A 142 1.58 10.77 5.09
C ASP A 142 2.17 9.46 5.65
N GLN A 143 2.29 9.35 6.97
CA GLN A 143 2.81 8.16 7.65
C GLN A 143 1.74 7.08 7.76
N ARG A 144 0.48 7.47 8.05
CA ARG A 144 -0.66 6.55 7.97
C ARG A 144 -0.83 6.03 6.55
N GLU A 145 -0.65 6.90 5.57
CA GLU A 145 -0.76 6.53 4.17
C GLU A 145 0.30 5.50 3.76
N LEU A 146 1.55 5.76 4.11
CA LEU A 146 2.65 4.82 3.87
C LEU A 146 2.35 3.43 4.45
N LEU A 147 1.88 3.36 5.70
CA LEU A 147 1.53 2.08 6.33
C LEU A 147 0.31 1.42 5.68
N ALA A 148 -0.72 2.19 5.32
CA ALA A 148 -1.91 1.64 4.68
C ALA A 148 -1.56 1.00 3.33
N LEU A 149 -0.71 1.63 2.52
CA LEU A 149 -0.28 1.09 1.24
C LEU A 149 0.59 -0.18 1.39
N LEU A 150 1.55 -0.18 2.31
CA LEU A 150 2.43 -1.33 2.54
C LEU A 150 1.69 -2.52 3.16
N VAL A 151 0.87 -2.27 4.19
CA VAL A 151 0.30 -3.33 5.03
C VAL A 151 -1.08 -3.77 4.53
N ALA A 152 -2.01 -2.83 4.37
CA ALA A 152 -3.37 -3.17 3.94
C ALA A 152 -3.45 -3.34 2.42
N GLY A 153 -2.68 -2.54 1.68
CA GLY A 153 -2.55 -2.63 0.24
C GLY A 153 -1.60 -3.74 -0.22
N GLU A 154 -0.77 -4.29 0.67
CA GLU A 154 0.23 -5.32 0.36
C GLU A 154 1.10 -4.93 -0.84
N LEU A 155 1.44 -3.64 -0.94
CA LEU A 155 2.28 -3.13 -2.02
C LEU A 155 3.75 -3.27 -1.64
N THR A 156 4.57 -3.55 -2.64
CA THR A 156 6.03 -3.47 -2.51
C THR A 156 6.47 -2.01 -2.33
N ALA A 157 7.64 -1.77 -1.75
CA ALA A 157 8.18 -0.42 -1.59
C ALA A 157 8.33 0.34 -2.91
N ARG A 158 8.63 -0.39 -4.00
CA ARG A 158 8.66 0.15 -5.37
C ARG A 158 7.27 0.65 -5.79
N GLU A 159 6.24 -0.17 -5.65
CA GLU A 159 4.86 0.18 -6.02
C GLU A 159 4.33 1.33 -5.17
N VAL A 160 4.64 1.35 -3.87
CA VAL A 160 4.34 2.51 -3.00
C VAL A 160 5.05 3.77 -3.51
N GLY A 161 6.28 3.64 -3.97
CA GLY A 161 7.03 4.72 -4.61
C GLY A 161 6.30 5.25 -5.85
N GLU A 162 5.80 4.35 -6.70
CA GLU A 162 5.00 4.71 -7.86
C GLU A 162 3.68 5.39 -7.47
N VAL A 163 2.98 4.92 -6.43
CA VAL A 163 1.74 5.54 -5.94
C VAL A 163 1.99 6.94 -5.39
N LEU A 164 3.05 7.12 -4.58
CA LEU A 164 3.33 8.36 -3.85
C LEU A 164 4.28 9.34 -4.57
N GLY A 165 4.80 8.98 -5.74
CA GLY A 165 5.79 9.77 -6.47
C GLY A 165 7.15 9.86 -5.75
N LYS A 166 7.59 8.77 -5.13
CA LYS A 166 8.84 8.66 -4.35
C LYS A 166 9.73 7.56 -4.91
N SER A 167 11.03 7.63 -4.65
CA SER A 167 11.93 6.50 -4.92
C SER A 167 11.69 5.38 -3.91
N GLU A 168 11.93 4.14 -4.32
CA GLU A 168 11.85 2.96 -3.44
C GLU A 168 12.74 3.13 -2.19
N ALA A 169 13.96 3.63 -2.36
CA ALA A 169 14.85 3.92 -1.23
C ALA A 169 14.25 4.95 -0.25
N ALA A 170 13.57 5.98 -0.75
CA ALA A 170 12.90 6.97 0.09
C ALA A 170 11.71 6.37 0.87
N VAL A 171 10.99 5.42 0.27
CA VAL A 171 9.92 4.65 0.93
C VAL A 171 10.49 3.84 2.08
N TRP A 172 11.55 3.06 1.85
CA TRP A 172 12.24 2.30 2.89
C TRP A 172 12.76 3.16 4.03
N MET A 173 13.44 4.25 3.70
CA MET A 173 13.92 5.20 4.70
C MET A 173 12.79 5.77 5.55
N ALA A 174 11.63 6.10 4.94
CA ALA A 174 10.48 6.59 5.68
C ALA A 174 9.86 5.51 6.57
N PHE A 175 9.75 4.29 6.06
CA PHE A 175 9.22 3.14 6.79
C PHE A 175 10.09 2.79 8.01
N HIS A 176 11.41 2.66 7.86
CA HIS A 176 12.33 2.37 8.96
C HIS A 176 12.28 3.43 10.05
N ARG A 177 12.25 4.72 9.68
CA ARG A 177 12.11 5.81 10.65
C ARG A 177 10.78 5.73 11.41
N LEU A 178 9.70 5.38 10.72
CA LEU A 178 8.39 5.23 11.32
C LEU A 178 8.35 4.07 12.33
N VAL A 179 8.83 2.89 11.92
CA VAL A 179 8.90 1.70 12.79
C VAL A 179 9.79 1.97 14.02
N LYS A 180 10.96 2.57 13.83
CA LYS A 180 11.86 2.93 14.94
C LYS A 180 11.16 3.83 15.96
N ARG A 181 10.38 4.81 15.48
CA ARG A 181 9.63 5.70 16.37
C ARG A 181 8.50 4.98 17.10
N LEU A 182 7.70 4.16 16.40
CA LEU A 182 6.62 3.38 17.01
C LEU A 182 7.16 2.48 18.12
N ARG A 183 8.30 1.82 17.89
CA ARG A 183 8.97 0.99 18.90
C ARG A 183 9.44 1.77 20.12
N ALA A 184 10.06 2.93 19.92
CA ALA A 184 10.49 3.77 21.03
C ALA A 184 9.30 4.19 21.89
N THR A 185 8.19 4.59 21.26
CA THR A 185 6.97 4.98 21.98
C THR A 185 6.31 3.81 22.71
N LEU A 186 6.32 2.59 22.17
CA LEU A 186 5.85 1.41 22.88
C LEU A 186 6.76 1.06 24.08
N ALA A 187 8.08 1.12 23.92
CA ALA A 187 9.04 0.78 24.98
C ALA A 187 9.05 1.78 26.15
N GLU A 188 8.70 3.05 25.91
CA GLU A 188 8.66 4.10 26.94
C GLU A 188 7.38 4.05 27.80
N ARG A 189 6.36 3.27 27.43
CA ARG A 189 5.14 3.13 28.24
C ARG A 189 5.30 1.96 29.21
N PRO A 190 5.19 2.19 30.54
CA PRO A 190 5.25 1.09 31.49
C PRO A 190 4.05 0.19 31.23
N VAL A 191 4.31 -1.06 30.83
CA VAL A 191 3.31 -2.12 30.81
C VAL A 191 2.75 -2.20 32.23
N GLU A 192 1.54 -1.72 32.44
CA GLU A 192 0.79 -1.92 33.68
C GLU A 192 0.40 -3.40 33.70
N ARG A 193 1.37 -4.25 34.07
CA ARG A 193 1.16 -5.69 34.22
C ARG A 193 0.12 -5.84 35.33
N PRO A 194 -1.03 -6.48 35.09
CA PRO A 194 -1.93 -6.83 36.19
C PRO A 194 -1.12 -7.68 37.17
N GLY A 195 -0.90 -7.15 38.38
CA GLY A 195 -0.12 -7.82 39.42
C GLY A 195 -0.74 -9.18 39.74
N PRO A 196 0.06 -10.17 40.16
CA PRO A 196 -0.43 -11.52 40.40
C PRO A 196 -1.61 -11.46 41.37
N GLU A 197 -2.77 -11.97 40.92
CA GLU A 197 -3.93 -12.18 41.77
C GLU A 197 -3.46 -12.94 43.01
N LYS A 198 -3.60 -12.30 44.17
CA LYS A 198 -3.39 -12.96 45.45
C LYS A 198 -4.43 -14.06 45.56
N GLU A 199 -3.99 -15.27 45.28
CA GLU A 199 -4.71 -16.51 45.49
C GLU A 199 -5.15 -16.53 46.96
N LYS A 200 -6.43 -16.22 47.18
CA LYS A 200 -7.07 -16.31 48.50
C LYS A 200 -7.23 -17.79 48.81
N ASN A 201 -6.24 -18.32 49.52
CA ASN A 201 -6.27 -19.63 50.13
C ASN A 201 -7.53 -19.73 51.03
N ARG A 202 -8.42 -20.68 50.71
CA ARG A 202 -9.52 -21.13 51.57
C ARG A 202 -9.55 -22.65 51.56
#